data_AF-A0A2E6GYQ2-F1
#
_entry.id   AF-A0A2E6GYQ2-F1
#
_cell.length_a   1.000
_cell.length_b   1.000
_cell.length_c   1.000
_cell.angle_alpha   90.00
_cell.angle_beta   90.00
_cell.angle_gamma   90.00
#
_symmetry.space_group_name_H-M   'P 1'
#
loop_
_entity.id
_entity.type
_entity.pdbx_description
1 polymer ?
#
loop_
_entity_poly.entity_id
_entity_poly.type
_entity_poly.pdbx_seq_one_letter_code
_entity_poly.pdbx_strand_id
1 'polypeptide(L)' 'MADIKAKSIDKLETWTPKELRKLRMVAKNRIASLSSSKEPKDLPKNHPLHDMESGEINELLLKVAKIEKA' A
#
# COMPACT_ATOMS: atom_id res chain seq x y z
N MET A 1 -14.96 -1.28 -8.07
CA MET A 1 -13.89 -0.99 -7.10
C MET A 1 -12.57 -1.02 -7.85
N ALA A 2 -11.72 0.01 -7.78
CA ALA A 2 -10.46 0.03 -8.52
C ALA A 2 -9.55 -1.13 -8.08
N ASP A 3 -9.05 -1.94 -8.99
CA ASP A 3 -8.21 -3.08 -8.65
C ASP A 3 -6.74 -2.67 -8.64
N ILE A 4 -6.17 -2.51 -7.45
CA ILE A 4 -4.77 -2.08 -7.26
C ILE A 4 -3.83 -3.28 -7.15
N LYS A 5 -4.38 -4.51 -7.09
CA LYS A 5 -3.66 -5.76 -6.82
C LYS A 5 -2.67 -6.19 -7.91
N ALA A 6 -2.57 -5.44 -9.00
CA ALA A 6 -1.65 -5.69 -10.10
C ALA A 6 -0.96 -4.39 -10.60
N LYS A 7 -1.14 -3.27 -9.89
CA LYS A 7 -0.50 -2.00 -10.25
C LYS A 7 0.80 -1.85 -9.47
N SER A 8 1.86 -1.45 -10.18
CA SER A 8 3.13 -1.08 -9.53
C SER A 8 2.98 0.23 -8.75
N ILE A 9 3.62 0.28 -7.58
CA ILE A 9 3.77 1.44 -6.71
C ILE A 9 4.93 2.37 -7.14
N ASP A 10 5.64 2.05 -8.23
CA ASP A 10 6.75 2.90 -8.73
C ASP A 10 6.24 4.18 -9.39
N LYS A 11 4.98 4.19 -9.85
CA LYS A 11 4.34 5.31 -10.56
C LYS A 11 3.09 5.80 -9.84
N LEU A 12 3.17 6.07 -8.54
CA LEU A 12 2.01 6.55 -7.75
C LEU A 12 1.42 7.86 -8.27
N GLU A 13 2.22 8.69 -8.95
CA GLU A 13 1.77 9.95 -9.55
C GLU A 13 0.74 9.75 -10.67
N THR A 14 0.73 8.59 -11.31
CA THR A 14 -0.25 8.26 -12.36
C THR A 14 -1.53 7.64 -11.78
N TRP A 15 -1.61 7.46 -10.46
CA TRP A 15 -2.77 6.86 -9.81
C TRP A 15 -3.86 7.89 -9.61
N THR A 16 -5.10 7.44 -9.76
CA THR A 16 -6.25 8.29 -9.48
C THR A 16 -6.42 8.50 -7.96
N PRO A 17 -7.09 9.59 -7.52
CA PRO A 17 -7.36 9.82 -6.09
C PRO A 17 -8.08 8.66 -5.40
N LYS A 18 -8.95 7.93 -6.12
CA LYS A 18 -9.65 6.75 -5.60
C LYS A 18 -8.69 5.57 -5.36
N GLU A 19 -7.70 5.40 -6.23
CA GLU A 19 -6.69 4.34 -6.12
C GLU A 19 -5.70 4.64 -4.99
N LEU A 20 -5.26 5.90 -4.88
CA LEU A 20 -4.41 6.36 -3.76
C LEU A 20 -5.11 6.16 -2.41
N ARG A 21 -6.39 6.52 -2.32
CA ARG A 21 -7.19 6.29 -1.10
C ARG A 21 -7.29 4.80 -0.76
N LYS A 22 -7.48 3.95 -1.77
CA LYS A 22 -7.51 2.49 -1.58
C LYS A 22 -6.14 1.96 -1.13
N LEU A 23 -5.05 2.40 -1.76
CA LEU A 23 -3.69 2.01 -1.41
C LEU A 23 -3.37 2.37 0.05
N ARG A 24 -3.69 3.60 0.45
CA ARG A 24 -3.53 4.05 1.85
C ARG A 24 -4.27 3.16 2.83
N MET A 25 -5.52 2.79 2.53
CA MET A 25 -6.30 1.90 3.39
C MET A 25 -5.66 0.50 3.47
N VAL A 26 -5.25 -0.06 2.33
CA VAL A 26 -4.60 -1.38 2.27
C VAL A 26 -3.26 -1.37 3.01
N ALA A 27 -2.45 -0.33 2.84
CA ALA A 27 -1.18 -0.15 3.54
C ALA A 27 -1.37 -0.05 5.06
N LYS A 28 -2.34 0.73 5.53
CA LYS A 28 -2.70 0.80 6.97
C LYS A 28 -3.15 -0.55 7.53
N ASN A 29 -3.99 -1.27 6.79
CA ASN A 29 -4.43 -2.61 7.19
C ASN A 29 -3.26 -3.60 7.23
N ARG A 30 -2.32 -3.49 6.28
CA ARG A 30 -1.12 -4.32 6.26
C ARG A 30 -0.22 -4.03 7.45
N ILE A 31 0.04 -2.77 7.78
CA ILE A 31 0.79 -2.39 9.00
C ILE A 31 0.12 -2.95 10.24
N ALA A 32 -1.20 -2.75 10.38
CA ALA A 32 -1.93 -3.29 11.52
C ALA A 32 -1.80 -4.83 11.61
N SER A 33 -1.89 -5.53 10.49
CA SER A 33 -1.70 -6.99 10.42
C SER A 33 -0.27 -7.41 10.77
N LEU A 34 0.75 -6.66 10.34
CA LEU A 34 2.15 -6.94 10.66
C LEU A 34 2.45 -6.70 12.15
N SER A 35 1.82 -5.69 12.76
CA SER A 35 2.04 -5.35 14.18
C SER A 35 1.24 -6.24 15.15
N SER A 36 0.08 -6.74 14.75
CA SER A 36 -0.84 -7.49 15.63
C SER A 36 -0.75 -9.01 15.49
N SER A 37 -0.19 -9.51 14.38
CA SER A 37 -0.16 -10.93 14.10
C SER A 37 1.27 -11.48 14.23
N LYS A 38 1.41 -12.62 14.93
CA LYS A 38 2.69 -13.35 14.99
C LYS A 38 3.10 -13.93 13.63
N GLU A 39 2.12 -14.22 12.77
CA GLU A 39 2.31 -14.73 11.41
C GLU A 39 1.36 -13.99 10.45
N PRO A 40 1.74 -12.80 9.98
CA PRO A 40 0.93 -12.04 9.04
C PRO A 40 0.80 -12.81 7.72
N LYS A 41 -0.43 -12.92 7.20
CA LYS A 41 -0.71 -13.62 5.93
C LYS A 41 0.16 -13.08 4.79
N ASP A 42 0.73 -13.95 3.99
CA ASP A 42 1.45 -13.53 2.80
C ASP A 42 0.51 -12.90 1.78
N LEU A 43 1.01 -11.82 1.18
CA LEU A 43 0.34 -11.20 0.05
C LEU A 43 0.75 -11.93 -1.23
N PRO A 44 -0.15 -12.04 -2.23
CA PRO A 44 0.22 -12.56 -3.54
C PRO A 44 1.39 -11.80 -4.16
N LYS A 45 2.22 -12.47 -4.96
CA LYS A 45 3.41 -11.87 -5.61
C LYS A 45 3.11 -10.64 -6.49
N ASN A 46 1.89 -10.58 -7.03
CA ASN A 46 1.45 -9.44 -7.84
C ASN A 46 0.99 -8.24 -7.00
N HIS A 47 0.84 -8.41 -5.69
CA HIS A 47 0.34 -7.37 -4.82
C HIS A 47 1.38 -6.25 -4.67
N PRO A 48 0.96 -4.97 -4.76
CA PRO A 48 1.87 -3.82 -4.64
C PRO A 48 2.63 -3.70 -3.31
N LEU A 49 2.26 -4.50 -2.30
CA LEU A 49 2.87 -4.51 -0.97
C LEU A 49 3.49 -5.87 -0.63
N HIS A 50 3.67 -6.73 -1.64
CA HIS A 50 4.35 -8.00 -1.45
C HIS A 50 5.78 -7.75 -1.01
N ASP A 51 6.30 -8.59 -0.10
CA ASP A 51 7.62 -8.47 0.53
C ASP A 51 7.93 -7.13 1.22
N MET A 52 6.94 -6.24 1.41
CA MET A 52 7.18 -4.98 2.11
C MET A 52 7.08 -5.14 3.62
N GLU A 53 8.10 -4.62 4.32
CA GLU A 53 8.11 -4.52 5.78
C GLU A 53 7.32 -3.30 6.28
N SER A 54 7.03 -3.28 7.59
CA SER A 54 6.29 -2.18 8.22
C SER A 54 6.96 -0.81 8.01
N GLY A 55 8.29 -0.76 7.97
CA GLY A 55 9.07 0.46 7.66
C GLY A 55 8.81 0.96 6.24
N GLU A 56 8.93 0.08 5.24
CA GLU A 56 8.73 0.42 3.83
C GLU A 56 7.29 0.84 3.53
N ILE A 57 6.31 0.20 4.18
CA ILE A 57 4.89 0.56 4.03
C ILE A 57 4.62 1.95 4.64
N ASN A 58 5.29 2.32 5.74
CA ASN A 58 5.18 3.66 6.30
C ASN A 58 5.75 4.74 5.36
N GLU A 59 6.90 4.47 4.72
CA GLU A 59 7.45 5.37 3.71
C GLU A 59 6.51 5.53 2.51
N LEU A 60 5.90 4.42 2.06
CA LEU A 60 4.89 4.44 1.01
C LEU A 60 3.69 5.32 1.39
N LEU A 61 3.19 5.22 2.62
CA LEU A 61 2.11 6.06 3.11
C LEU A 61 2.46 7.56 3.08
N LEU A 62 3.70 7.92 3.41
CA LEU A 62 4.16 9.31 3.32
C LEU A 62 4.20 9.79 1.86
N LYS A 63 4.67 8.96 0.92
CA LYS A 63 4.65 9.27 -0.52
C LYS A 63 3.23 9.47 -1.03
N VAL A 64 2.32 8.54 -0.72
CA VAL A 64 0.90 8.62 -1.09
C VAL A 64 0.25 9.89 -0.52
N ALA A 65 0.54 10.24 0.74
CA ALA A 65 -0.01 11.44 1.37
C ALA A 65 0.51 12.74 0.75
N LYS A 66 1.76 12.76 0.25
CA LYS A 66 2.30 13.90 -0.50
C LYS A 66 1.60 14.05 -1.85
N ILE A 67 1.42 12.95 -2.58
CA ILE A 67 0.77 12.95 -3.91
C ILE A 67 -0.71 13.31 -3.80
N GLU A 68 -1.43 12.81 -2.78
CA GLU A 68 -2.84 13.18 -2.58
C GLU A 68 -3.07 14.65 -2.21
N LYS A 69 -2.04 15.35 -1.71
CA LYS A 69 -2.10 16.77 -1.35
C LYS A 69 -1.55 17.69 -2.43
N ALA A 70 -0.79 17.16 -3.38
CA ALA A 70 -0.24 17.88 -4.53
C ALA A 70 -1.33 18.11 -5.58
#